data_AF-M1CIX7-F1
#
_entry.id   AF-M1CIX7-F1
#
_cell.length_a   1.000
_cell.length_b   1.000
_cell.length_c   1.000
_cell.angle_alpha   90.00
_cell.angle_beta   90.00
_cell.angle_gamma   90.00
#
_symmetry.space_group_name_H-M   'P 1'
#
loop_
_entity.id
_entity.type
_entity.pdbx_description
1 polymer ?
#
loop_
_entity_poly.entity_id
_entity_poly.type
_entity_poly.pdbx_seq_one_letter_code
_entity_poly.pdbx_strand_id
1 'polypeptide(L)'
;MEKISDRLSGLDNLYFPRAQQSSASTAFQRKSLLIDLLSRDTPLFLERYGSQLTSDELNEFGTMENDYEINWHLNRLRSVISPTQEDLKSKSVKIKNRRRAYLDKLVSDGQYFSEDAMREREPYLHHEYIGRFQDPSGRSMARPGERWSETLMRRSEEAMLVKKIRDEQQRRGVAQSDWIGFDNQELEKMEEEEEEEEEEEETEEEEEEEEEEEEEEEEQEQGQDKGERDISSNRQEVHPINLDASNDVPSEMRRAAVMETLSTEEMQERLDQFSYIMQEKFLLGEDSLDYSKIDEDETLDDHWMKEANYDAEEKYFDDD
;
A
#
# COMPACT_ATOMS: atom_id res chain seq x y z
N MET A 1 33.31 -29.75 -18.41
CA MET A 1 33.31 -29.38 -19.84
C MET A 1 32.36 -30.22 -20.69
N GLU A 2 32.64 -31.50 -21.02
CA GLU A 2 31.73 -32.26 -21.93
C GLU A 2 30.30 -32.38 -21.39
N LYS A 3 30.13 -32.65 -20.09
CA LYS A 3 28.81 -32.73 -19.41
C LYS A 3 27.98 -31.45 -19.58
N ILE A 4 28.63 -30.29 -19.50
CA ILE A 4 28.01 -28.97 -19.69
C ILE A 4 27.49 -28.85 -21.12
N SER A 5 28.33 -29.22 -22.11
CA SER A 5 27.95 -29.19 -23.52
C SER A 5 26.83 -30.20 -23.86
N ASP A 6 26.84 -31.38 -23.23
CA ASP A 6 25.72 -32.34 -23.31
C ASP A 6 24.41 -31.71 -22.80
N ARG A 7 24.40 -31.18 -21.56
CA ARG A 7 23.20 -30.58 -20.97
C ARG A 7 22.67 -29.41 -21.79
N LEU A 8 23.53 -28.46 -22.14
CA LEU A 8 23.15 -27.29 -22.95
C LEU A 8 22.65 -27.68 -24.34
N SER A 9 23.17 -28.76 -24.95
CA SER A 9 22.71 -29.21 -26.28
C SER A 9 21.27 -29.69 -26.31
N GLY A 10 20.74 -30.12 -25.15
CA GLY A 10 19.35 -30.53 -24.95
C GLY A 10 18.38 -29.39 -24.62
N LEU A 11 18.86 -28.14 -24.52
CA LEU A 11 17.98 -26.98 -24.33
C LEU A 11 17.42 -26.49 -25.67
N ASP A 12 16.11 -26.31 -25.75
CA ASP A 12 15.42 -25.91 -26.98
C ASP A 12 15.64 -24.44 -27.36
N ASN A 13 15.76 -23.56 -26.36
CA ASN A 13 15.84 -22.10 -26.53
C ASN A 13 17.28 -21.55 -26.55
N LEU A 14 18.28 -22.38 -26.85
CA LEU A 14 19.67 -21.93 -26.89
C LEU A 14 19.97 -21.15 -28.18
N TYR A 15 20.41 -19.89 -28.05
CA TYR A 15 20.72 -19.03 -29.19
C TYR A 15 22.00 -19.47 -29.91
N PHE A 16 21.91 -19.72 -31.22
CA PHE A 16 23.07 -19.94 -32.09
C PHE A 16 23.17 -18.84 -33.16
N PRO A 17 24.39 -18.32 -33.44
CA PRO A 17 24.63 -17.39 -34.55
C PRO A 17 24.12 -17.93 -35.88
N ARG A 18 23.60 -17.05 -36.74
CA ARG A 18 22.94 -17.43 -38.01
C ARG A 18 23.76 -18.37 -38.90
N ALA A 19 25.08 -18.20 -38.95
CA ALA A 19 25.99 -19.06 -39.70
C ALA A 19 26.10 -20.51 -39.17
N GLN A 20 25.73 -20.73 -37.91
CA GLN A 20 25.78 -22.03 -37.22
C GLN A 20 24.39 -22.66 -37.03
N GLN A 21 23.30 -21.99 -37.41
CA GLN A 21 21.93 -22.52 -37.20
C GLN A 21 21.67 -23.80 -37.98
N SER A 22 22.16 -23.92 -39.22
CA SER A 22 22.05 -25.15 -40.02
C SER A 22 22.79 -26.33 -39.34
N SER A 23 23.96 -26.08 -38.76
CA SER A 23 24.75 -27.03 -37.97
C SER A 23 24.31 -27.14 -36.51
N ALA A 24 23.25 -26.46 -36.07
CA ALA A 24 22.65 -26.57 -34.75
C ALA A 24 21.28 -27.27 -34.77
N SER A 25 20.98 -27.99 -35.86
CA SER A 25 19.68 -28.64 -36.09
C SER A 25 19.43 -29.82 -35.15
N THR A 26 20.47 -30.56 -34.77
CA THR A 26 20.39 -31.74 -33.90
C THR A 26 21.22 -31.54 -32.63
N ALA A 27 20.76 -32.04 -31.48
CA ALA A 27 21.48 -31.96 -30.20
C ALA A 27 22.95 -32.42 -30.28
N PHE A 28 23.23 -33.53 -30.99
CA PHE A 28 24.62 -33.98 -31.21
C PHE A 28 25.50 -32.92 -31.91
N GLN A 29 24.96 -32.20 -32.90
CA GLN A 29 25.69 -31.15 -33.61
C GLN A 29 25.85 -29.89 -32.73
N ARG A 30 24.80 -29.51 -31.98
CA ARG A 30 24.86 -28.46 -30.94
C ARG A 30 25.97 -28.73 -29.93
N LYS A 31 26.05 -29.96 -29.39
CA LYS A 31 27.12 -30.39 -28.48
C LYS A 31 28.51 -30.18 -29.10
N SER A 32 28.70 -30.61 -30.35
CA SER A 32 29.97 -30.45 -31.06
C SER A 32 30.38 -28.98 -31.22
N LEU A 33 29.44 -28.10 -31.56
CA LEU A 33 29.68 -26.66 -31.66
C LEU A 33 30.01 -26.00 -30.30
N LEU A 34 29.36 -26.45 -29.23
CA LEU A 34 29.63 -25.98 -27.87
C LEU A 34 31.03 -26.40 -27.40
N ILE A 35 31.45 -27.64 -27.67
CA ILE A 35 32.80 -28.15 -27.33
C ILE A 35 33.88 -27.45 -28.15
N ASP A 36 33.65 -27.20 -29.44
CA ASP A 36 34.57 -26.42 -30.30
C ASP A 36 34.75 -24.99 -29.76
N LEU A 37 33.65 -24.30 -29.42
CA LEU A 37 33.74 -22.95 -28.84
C LEU A 37 34.47 -22.97 -27.49
N LEU A 38 34.09 -23.89 -26.60
CA LEU A 38 34.67 -24.03 -25.26
C LEU A 38 36.18 -24.38 -25.27
N SER A 39 36.66 -24.99 -26.36
CA SER A 39 38.08 -25.33 -26.56
C SER A 39 38.87 -24.22 -27.26
N ARG A 40 38.21 -23.36 -28.04
CA ARG A 40 38.85 -22.26 -28.79
C ARG A 40 38.82 -20.93 -28.04
N ASP A 41 37.73 -20.65 -27.33
CA ASP A 41 37.38 -19.32 -26.80
C ASP A 41 36.40 -19.46 -25.62
N THR A 42 36.98 -19.71 -24.44
CA THR A 42 36.24 -19.83 -23.18
C THR A 42 35.53 -18.54 -22.75
N PRO A 43 36.13 -17.32 -22.86
CA PRO A 43 35.42 -16.07 -22.58
C PRO A 43 34.14 -15.91 -23.41
N LEU A 44 34.20 -16.11 -24.74
CA LEU A 44 33.03 -15.99 -25.62
C LEU A 44 31.96 -17.07 -25.35
N PHE A 45 32.36 -18.23 -24.86
CA PHE A 45 31.41 -19.24 -24.37
C PHE A 45 30.67 -18.74 -23.11
N LEU A 46 31.39 -18.19 -22.14
CA LEU A 46 30.82 -17.67 -20.89
C LEU A 46 29.95 -16.43 -21.12
N GLU A 47 30.33 -15.53 -22.04
CA GLU A 47 29.51 -14.38 -22.44
C GLU A 47 28.12 -14.82 -22.94
N ARG A 48 28.08 -15.84 -23.81
CA ARG A 48 26.87 -16.24 -24.54
C ARG A 48 25.98 -17.24 -23.81
N TYR A 49 26.60 -18.18 -23.10
CA TYR A 49 25.91 -19.32 -22.48
C TYR A 49 26.06 -19.37 -20.97
N GLY A 50 26.86 -18.48 -20.36
CA GLY A 50 27.12 -18.46 -18.93
C GLY A 50 25.87 -18.28 -18.06
N SER A 51 24.87 -17.53 -18.54
CA SER A 51 23.57 -17.35 -17.86
C SER A 51 22.72 -18.63 -17.81
N GLN A 52 23.05 -19.64 -18.62
CA GLN A 52 22.38 -20.94 -18.65
C GLN A 52 23.13 -22.01 -17.84
N LEU A 53 24.26 -21.67 -17.20
CA LEU A 53 25.08 -22.56 -16.38
C LEU A 53 24.58 -22.61 -14.93
N THR A 54 24.79 -23.74 -14.26
CA THR A 54 24.56 -23.84 -12.80
C THR A 54 25.78 -23.35 -12.02
N SER A 55 25.60 -23.08 -10.72
CA SER A 55 26.72 -22.71 -9.82
C SER A 55 27.82 -23.78 -9.78
N ASP A 56 27.46 -25.06 -9.81
CA ASP A 56 28.41 -26.18 -9.86
C ASP A 56 29.20 -26.22 -11.16
N GLU A 57 28.55 -25.97 -12.30
CA GLU A 57 29.20 -25.93 -13.61
C GLU A 57 30.16 -24.74 -13.73
N LEU A 58 29.79 -23.57 -13.19
CA LEU A 58 30.67 -22.40 -13.11
C LEU A 58 31.93 -22.68 -12.28
N ASN A 59 31.84 -23.54 -11.27
CA ASN A 59 33.00 -23.94 -10.47
C ASN A 59 33.99 -24.84 -11.24
N GLU A 60 33.57 -25.55 -12.30
CA GLU A 60 34.52 -26.29 -13.16
C GLU A 60 35.54 -25.34 -13.84
N PHE A 61 35.14 -24.10 -14.14
CA PHE A 61 35.97 -23.09 -14.79
C PHE A 61 36.97 -22.40 -13.85
N GLY A 62 36.83 -22.54 -12.52
CA GLY A 62 37.77 -21.95 -11.55
C GLY A 62 39.22 -22.42 -11.74
N THR A 63 39.41 -23.58 -12.36
CA THR A 63 40.75 -24.09 -12.75
C THR A 63 41.46 -23.25 -13.82
N MET A 64 40.76 -22.32 -14.49
CA MET A 64 41.28 -21.44 -15.53
C MET A 64 41.52 -19.99 -15.02
N GLU A 65 41.67 -19.81 -13.70
CA GLU A 65 41.81 -18.52 -12.98
C GLU A 65 42.91 -17.56 -13.48
N ASN A 66 43.87 -18.04 -14.28
CA ASN A 66 44.97 -17.23 -14.83
C ASN A 66 44.53 -16.23 -15.92
N ASP A 67 43.33 -16.39 -16.49
CA ASP A 67 42.78 -15.47 -17.49
C ASP A 67 41.83 -14.46 -16.84
N TYR A 68 42.14 -13.18 -17.01
CA TYR A 68 41.35 -12.07 -16.50
C TYR A 68 39.92 -12.04 -17.06
N GLU A 69 39.74 -12.33 -18.35
CA GLU A 69 38.41 -12.26 -18.99
C GLU A 69 37.51 -13.39 -18.46
N ILE A 70 38.06 -14.60 -18.34
CA ILE A 70 37.36 -15.74 -17.72
C ILE A 70 36.96 -15.39 -16.29
N ASN A 71 37.89 -14.87 -15.48
CA ASN A 71 37.64 -14.52 -14.09
C ASN A 71 36.56 -13.42 -13.96
N TRP A 72 36.61 -12.39 -14.81
CA TRP A 72 35.57 -11.35 -14.88
C TRP A 72 34.19 -11.92 -15.21
N HIS A 73 34.09 -12.78 -16.24
CA HIS A 73 32.83 -13.45 -16.58
C HIS A 73 32.32 -14.33 -15.44
N LEU A 74 33.19 -15.11 -14.79
CA LEU A 74 32.79 -15.97 -13.66
C LEU A 74 32.29 -15.17 -12.47
N ASN A 75 32.94 -14.07 -12.10
CA ASN A 75 32.50 -13.22 -10.99
C ASN A 75 31.17 -12.52 -11.32
N ARG A 76 30.99 -12.02 -12.54
CA ARG A 76 29.71 -11.46 -13.02
C ARG A 76 28.57 -12.49 -13.02
N LEU A 77 28.84 -13.73 -13.43
CA LEU A 77 27.83 -14.79 -13.45
C LEU A 77 27.49 -15.27 -12.03
N ARG A 78 28.51 -15.40 -11.16
CA ARG A 78 28.33 -15.72 -9.73
C ARG A 78 27.51 -14.64 -9.01
N SER A 79 27.79 -13.35 -9.21
CA SER A 79 27.03 -12.27 -8.58
C SER A 79 25.57 -12.15 -9.08
N VAL A 80 25.22 -12.81 -10.19
CA VAL A 80 23.84 -12.96 -10.68
C VAL A 80 23.17 -14.22 -10.13
N ILE A 81 23.83 -15.39 -10.20
CA ILE A 81 23.25 -16.71 -9.86
C ILE A 81 23.30 -16.99 -8.35
N SER A 82 24.32 -16.54 -7.65
CA SER A 82 24.53 -16.73 -6.21
C SER A 82 25.11 -15.45 -5.59
N PRO A 83 24.32 -14.36 -5.52
CA PRO A 83 24.80 -13.05 -5.07
C PRO A 83 25.37 -13.12 -3.64
N THR A 84 26.58 -12.58 -3.44
CA THR A 84 27.13 -12.42 -2.10
C THR A 84 26.43 -11.29 -1.34
N GLN A 85 26.63 -11.21 -0.02
CA GLN A 85 26.15 -10.08 0.78
C GLN A 85 26.73 -8.74 0.31
N GLU A 86 27.94 -8.72 -0.26
CA GLU A 86 28.56 -7.52 -0.82
C GLU A 86 27.96 -7.15 -2.18
N ASP A 87 27.64 -8.14 -3.02
CA ASP A 87 26.91 -7.91 -4.28
C ASP A 87 25.51 -7.34 -4.01
N LEU A 88 24.78 -7.88 -3.04
CA LEU A 88 23.45 -7.41 -2.65
C LEU A 88 23.49 -5.99 -2.10
N LYS A 89 24.48 -5.67 -1.26
CA LYS A 89 24.72 -4.30 -0.78
C LYS A 89 25.04 -3.35 -1.94
N SER A 90 25.94 -3.75 -2.84
CA SER A 90 26.35 -2.94 -4.00
C SER A 90 25.18 -2.67 -4.96
N LYS A 91 24.34 -3.68 -5.22
CA LYS A 91 23.09 -3.53 -5.99
C LYS A 91 22.10 -2.61 -5.27
N SER A 92 21.92 -2.76 -3.95
CA SER A 92 21.03 -1.89 -3.17
C SER A 92 21.50 -0.43 -3.16
N VAL A 93 22.81 -0.17 -3.05
CA VAL A 93 23.39 1.17 -3.15
C VAL A 93 23.14 1.75 -4.54
N LYS A 94 23.39 1.01 -5.63
CA LYS A 94 23.07 1.46 -6.98
C LYS A 94 21.59 1.81 -7.15
N ILE A 95 20.68 0.96 -6.68
CA ILE A 95 19.24 1.21 -6.74
C ILE A 95 18.87 2.49 -5.97
N LYS A 96 19.34 2.67 -4.73
CA LYS A 96 19.09 3.88 -3.94
C LYS A 96 19.62 5.14 -4.63
N ASN A 97 20.80 5.05 -5.24
CA ASN A 97 21.40 6.16 -5.97
C ASN A 97 20.62 6.48 -7.26
N ARG A 98 20.21 5.47 -8.05
CA ARG A 98 19.35 5.63 -9.26
C ARG A 98 18.05 6.32 -8.91
N ARG A 99 17.36 5.82 -7.89
CA ARG A 99 16.13 6.44 -7.36
C ARG A 99 16.38 7.87 -6.88
N ARG A 100 17.50 8.14 -6.19
CA ARG A 100 17.84 9.50 -5.77
C ARG A 100 18.03 10.45 -6.96
N ALA A 101 18.80 10.07 -7.97
CA ALA A 101 18.97 10.88 -9.18
C ALA A 101 17.64 11.13 -9.92
N TYR A 102 16.77 10.12 -9.98
CA TYR A 102 15.43 10.26 -10.57
C TYR A 102 14.50 11.14 -9.72
N LEU A 103 14.58 11.05 -8.39
CA LEU A 103 13.85 11.92 -7.47
C LEU A 103 14.26 13.38 -7.64
N ASP A 104 15.56 13.67 -7.68
CA ASP A 104 16.07 15.04 -7.83
C ASP A 104 15.56 15.66 -9.15
N LYS A 105 15.44 14.85 -10.22
CA LYS A 105 14.77 15.22 -11.48
C LYS A 105 13.27 15.46 -11.32
N LEU A 106 12.52 14.53 -10.70
CA LEU A 106 11.07 14.67 -10.48
C LEU A 106 10.70 15.88 -9.62
N VAL A 107 11.53 16.21 -8.62
CA VAL A 107 11.40 17.42 -7.80
C VAL A 107 11.65 18.67 -8.64
N SER A 108 12.65 18.64 -9.53
CA SER A 108 12.94 19.74 -10.47
C SER A 108 11.83 19.95 -11.51
N ASP A 109 11.21 18.86 -11.99
CA ASP A 109 10.07 18.89 -12.92
C ASP A 109 8.77 19.38 -12.25
N GLY A 110 8.68 19.28 -10.91
CA GLY A 110 7.59 19.82 -10.08
C GLY A 110 6.23 19.11 -10.16
N GLN A 111 5.92 18.43 -11.28
CA GLN A 111 4.61 17.82 -11.50
C GLN A 111 4.34 16.63 -10.56
N TYR A 112 5.32 15.75 -10.34
CA TYR A 112 5.12 14.49 -9.62
C TYR A 112 4.98 14.67 -8.10
N PHE A 113 5.71 15.62 -7.55
CA PHE A 113 5.64 16.03 -6.14
C PHE A 113 4.80 17.30 -5.93
N SER A 114 3.86 17.60 -6.83
CA SER A 114 2.82 18.60 -6.59
C SER A 114 1.82 18.10 -5.54
N GLU A 115 1.22 19.00 -4.76
CA GLU A 115 0.27 18.63 -3.69
C GLU A 115 -0.87 17.77 -4.24
N ASP A 116 -1.49 18.18 -5.35
CA ASP A 116 -2.59 17.44 -5.99
C ASP A 116 -2.15 16.03 -6.42
N ALA A 117 -1.00 15.89 -7.09
CA ALA A 117 -0.50 14.59 -7.52
C ALA A 117 -0.12 13.67 -6.35
N MET A 118 0.37 14.22 -5.24
CA MET A 118 0.66 13.45 -4.02
C MET A 118 -0.64 13.06 -3.30
N ARG A 119 -1.63 13.95 -3.24
CA ARG A 119 -2.97 13.69 -2.66
C ARG A 119 -3.70 12.57 -3.41
N GLU A 120 -3.60 12.50 -4.73
CA GLU A 120 -4.25 11.44 -5.51
C GLU A 120 -3.68 10.04 -5.23
N ARG A 121 -2.36 9.96 -4.97
CA ARG A 121 -1.64 8.73 -4.64
C ARG A 121 -1.87 8.32 -3.18
N GLU A 122 -1.70 9.26 -2.25
CA GLU A 122 -1.70 9.02 -0.81
C GLU A 122 -2.72 9.94 -0.08
N PRO A 123 -4.03 9.74 -0.31
CA PRO A 123 -5.06 10.67 0.17
C PRO A 123 -5.25 10.65 1.69
N TYR A 124 -5.03 9.51 2.35
CA TYR A 124 -5.08 9.41 3.81
C TYR A 124 -3.95 10.22 4.46
N LEU A 125 -2.72 10.08 3.95
CA LEU A 125 -1.56 10.81 4.45
C LEU A 125 -1.71 12.33 4.17
N HIS A 126 -2.21 12.71 2.99
CA HIS A 126 -2.53 14.11 2.68
C HIS A 126 -3.55 14.68 3.68
N HIS A 127 -4.61 13.91 4.00
CA HIS A 127 -5.62 14.34 4.96
C HIS A 127 -5.02 14.60 6.35
N GLU A 128 -4.20 13.67 6.85
CA GLU A 128 -3.60 13.75 8.18
C GLU A 128 -2.63 14.93 8.34
N TYR A 129 -1.87 15.27 7.29
CA TYR A 129 -0.88 16.35 7.35
C TYR A 129 -1.46 17.71 6.99
N ILE A 130 -2.30 17.77 5.94
CA ILE A 130 -2.76 19.02 5.32
C ILE A 130 -4.29 19.10 5.34
N GLY A 131 -4.98 18.06 4.85
CA GLY A 131 -6.41 18.12 4.54
C GLY A 131 -7.32 18.43 5.73
N ARG A 132 -6.98 18.01 6.96
CA ARG A 132 -7.76 18.36 8.17
C ARG A 132 -7.66 19.83 8.60
N PHE A 133 -6.66 20.56 8.10
CA PHE A 133 -6.42 21.97 8.42
C PHE A 133 -6.82 22.92 7.28
N GLN A 134 -7.17 22.39 6.10
CA GLN A 134 -7.70 23.16 4.99
C GLN A 134 -9.13 23.61 5.29
N ASP A 135 -9.43 24.89 5.01
CA ASP A 135 -10.74 25.50 5.23
C ASP A 135 -11.86 24.71 4.48
N PRO A 136 -12.93 24.26 5.17
CA PRO A 136 -14.08 23.63 4.55
C PRO A 136 -14.77 24.47 3.46
N SER A 137 -14.54 25.79 3.40
CA SER A 137 -15.03 26.63 2.31
C SER A 137 -14.56 26.13 0.93
N GLY A 138 -13.38 25.50 0.86
CA GLY A 138 -12.89 24.83 -0.35
C GLY A 138 -13.70 23.59 -0.73
N ARG A 139 -14.28 22.88 0.25
CA ARG A 139 -15.12 21.69 0.06
C ARG A 139 -16.60 22.03 -0.10
N SER A 140 -16.94 23.32 -0.13
CA SER A 140 -18.34 23.77 -0.24
C SER A 140 -19.04 23.26 -1.50
N MET A 141 -20.36 23.06 -1.38
CA MET A 141 -21.24 22.56 -2.44
C MET A 141 -21.32 23.48 -3.67
N ALA A 142 -20.94 24.75 -3.57
CA ALA A 142 -20.91 25.68 -4.69
C ALA A 142 -19.85 26.75 -4.47
N ARG A 143 -18.82 26.77 -5.31
CA ARG A 143 -17.82 27.85 -5.32
C ARG A 143 -18.31 29.01 -6.21
N PRO A 144 -18.15 30.29 -5.81
CA PRO A 144 -18.57 31.42 -6.64
C PRO A 144 -17.90 31.41 -8.03
N GLY A 145 -18.72 31.30 -9.08
CA GLY A 145 -18.26 31.29 -10.48
C GLY A 145 -17.99 29.90 -11.08
N GLU A 146 -18.04 28.83 -10.29
CA GLU A 146 -17.93 27.43 -10.76
C GLU A 146 -19.22 27.01 -11.50
N ARG A 147 -19.10 26.22 -12.57
CA ARG A 147 -20.27 25.63 -13.25
C ARG A 147 -20.70 24.36 -12.53
N TRP A 148 -22.01 24.09 -12.48
CA TRP A 148 -22.55 22.83 -11.91
C TRP A 148 -21.87 21.55 -12.41
N SER A 149 -21.39 21.52 -13.65
CA SER A 149 -20.62 20.41 -14.21
C SER A 149 -19.23 20.24 -13.57
N GLU A 150 -18.54 21.35 -13.28
CA GLU A 150 -17.22 21.38 -12.65
C GLU A 150 -17.37 21.01 -11.16
N THR A 151 -18.36 21.59 -10.47
CA THR A 151 -18.74 21.22 -9.11
C THR A 151 -19.04 19.72 -8.98
N LEU A 152 -19.80 19.14 -9.92
CA LEU A 152 -20.14 17.71 -9.91
C LEU A 152 -18.90 16.82 -10.13
N MET A 153 -18.02 17.19 -11.07
CA MET A 153 -16.74 16.48 -11.28
C MET A 153 -15.90 16.50 -10.01
N ARG A 154 -15.63 17.69 -9.47
CA ARG A 154 -14.88 17.89 -8.22
C ARG A 154 -15.48 17.09 -7.05
N ARG A 155 -16.80 17.12 -6.85
CA ARG A 155 -17.44 16.33 -5.78
C ARG A 155 -17.33 14.83 -6.00
N SER A 156 -17.36 14.35 -7.24
CA SER A 156 -17.16 12.92 -7.54
C SER A 156 -15.71 12.48 -7.29
N GLU A 157 -14.74 13.34 -7.58
CA GLU A 157 -13.32 13.14 -7.29
C GLU A 157 -13.07 13.15 -5.76
N GLU A 158 -13.58 14.17 -5.05
CA GLU A 158 -13.53 14.26 -3.59
C GLU A 158 -14.15 13.03 -2.90
N ALA A 159 -15.31 12.56 -3.37
CA ALA A 159 -15.96 11.35 -2.83
C ALA A 159 -15.11 10.08 -3.03
N MET A 160 -14.44 9.94 -4.18
CA MET A 160 -13.50 8.84 -4.43
C MET A 160 -12.26 8.92 -3.53
N LEU A 161 -11.76 10.12 -3.22
CA LEU A 161 -10.67 10.31 -2.25
C LEU A 161 -11.13 9.97 -0.83
N VAL A 162 -12.30 10.44 -0.39
CA VAL A 162 -12.89 10.11 0.93
C VAL A 162 -13.09 8.59 1.08
N LYS A 163 -13.52 7.89 0.03
CA LYS A 163 -13.59 6.42 0.06
C LYS A 163 -12.22 5.78 0.27
N LYS A 164 -11.19 6.15 -0.51
CA LYS A 164 -9.82 5.64 -0.32
C LYS A 164 -9.28 5.89 1.10
N ILE A 165 -9.60 7.07 1.65
CA ILE A 165 -9.26 7.46 3.03
C ILE A 165 -9.91 6.51 4.04
N ARG A 166 -11.21 6.24 3.89
CA ARG A 166 -11.96 5.32 4.75
C ARG A 166 -11.45 3.88 4.67
N ASP A 167 -11.19 3.38 3.46
CA ASP A 167 -10.62 2.04 3.24
C ASP A 167 -9.25 1.87 3.96
N GLU A 168 -8.45 2.94 4.05
CA GLU A 168 -7.17 2.97 4.79
C GLU A 168 -7.36 3.15 6.30
N GLN A 169 -8.32 3.96 6.76
CA GLN A 169 -8.70 4.08 8.17
C GLN A 169 -9.14 2.73 8.74
N GLN A 170 -10.00 2.00 8.02
CA GLN A 170 -10.43 0.64 8.38
C GLN A 170 -9.24 -0.32 8.44
N ARG A 171 -8.34 -0.30 7.43
CA ARG A 171 -7.13 -1.14 7.40
C ARG A 171 -6.19 -0.89 8.59
N ARG A 172 -6.16 0.34 9.10
CA ARG A 172 -5.35 0.75 10.27
C ARG A 172 -6.05 0.51 11.62
N GLY A 173 -7.31 0.10 11.63
CA GLY A 173 -8.09 -0.09 12.86
C GLY A 173 -8.46 1.22 13.56
N VAL A 174 -8.62 2.31 12.81
CA VAL A 174 -9.15 3.58 13.33
C VAL A 174 -10.62 3.38 13.70
N ALA A 175 -11.05 3.87 14.87
CA ALA A 175 -12.43 3.78 15.34
C ALA A 175 -13.39 4.47 14.36
N GLN A 176 -14.59 3.92 14.17
CA GLN A 176 -15.59 4.46 13.23
C GLN A 176 -15.97 5.92 13.54
N SER A 177 -16.04 6.29 14.82
CA SER A 177 -16.26 7.68 15.28
C SER A 177 -15.26 8.70 14.72
N ASP A 178 -14.06 8.24 14.35
CA ASP A 178 -12.96 9.08 13.88
C ASP A 178 -12.82 8.99 12.35
N TRP A 179 -13.76 8.35 11.66
CA TRP A 179 -13.74 8.22 10.20
C TRP A 179 -14.11 9.54 9.51
N ILE A 180 -13.47 9.77 8.37
CA ILE A 180 -13.63 11.04 7.64
C ILE A 180 -14.92 10.98 6.82
N GLY A 181 -15.79 11.98 7.03
CA GLY A 181 -17.13 12.01 6.44
C GLY A 181 -18.12 11.07 7.13
N PHE A 182 -17.89 10.72 8.40
CA PHE A 182 -18.86 10.07 9.29
C PHE A 182 -20.00 11.04 9.75
N ASP A 183 -20.14 12.18 9.05
CA ASP A 183 -20.99 13.29 9.46
C ASP A 183 -22.47 13.02 9.16
N ASN A 184 -23.28 12.88 10.22
CA ASN A 184 -24.75 12.84 10.28
C ASN A 184 -25.50 11.79 9.44
N GLN A 185 -25.11 11.48 8.21
CA GLN A 185 -25.94 10.66 7.29
C GLN A 185 -25.63 9.15 7.35
N GLU A 186 -24.48 8.77 7.91
CA GLU A 186 -24.26 7.40 8.40
C GLU A 186 -24.60 7.27 9.89
N LEU A 187 -24.66 8.37 10.63
CA LEU A 187 -25.16 8.38 12.00
C LEU A 187 -26.69 8.23 12.02
N GLU A 188 -27.42 9.05 11.25
CA GLU A 188 -28.88 8.92 11.00
C GLU A 188 -29.25 7.52 10.52
N LYS A 189 -28.39 6.84 9.77
CA LYS A 189 -28.63 5.46 9.34
C LYS A 189 -28.36 4.41 10.41
N MET A 190 -27.37 4.61 11.26
CA MET A 190 -27.17 3.73 12.42
C MET A 190 -28.24 3.99 13.48
N GLU A 191 -28.71 5.23 13.63
CA GLU A 191 -29.86 5.58 14.46
C GLU A 191 -31.16 4.99 13.87
N GLU A 192 -31.39 5.06 12.54
CA GLU A 192 -32.50 4.37 11.86
C GLU A 192 -32.40 2.83 11.98
N GLU A 193 -31.20 2.23 11.86
CA GLU A 193 -30.99 0.78 12.02
C GLU A 193 -31.11 0.32 13.49
N GLU A 194 -30.69 1.12 14.49
CA GLU A 194 -30.92 0.85 15.92
C GLU A 194 -32.39 1.04 16.32
N GLU A 195 -33.11 2.04 15.77
CA GLU A 195 -34.57 2.20 15.98
C GLU A 195 -35.36 1.04 15.34
N GLU A 196 -34.95 0.52 14.17
CA GLU A 196 -35.56 -0.69 13.57
C GLU A 196 -35.27 -1.97 14.41
N GLU A 197 -34.08 -2.13 15.01
CA GLU A 197 -33.79 -3.27 15.91
C GLU A 197 -34.54 -3.16 17.26
N GLU A 198 -34.69 -1.96 17.85
CA GLU A 198 -35.51 -1.76 19.06
C GLU A 198 -37.01 -2.00 18.80
N GLU A 199 -37.57 -1.60 17.64
CA GLU A 199 -38.95 -1.94 17.27
C GLU A 199 -39.15 -3.46 17.04
N GLU A 200 -38.16 -4.18 16.47
CA GLU A 200 -38.24 -5.65 16.35
C GLU A 200 -38.20 -6.33 17.74
N GLU A 201 -37.30 -5.93 18.65
CA GLU A 201 -37.26 -6.47 20.03
C GLU A 201 -38.55 -6.20 20.83
N GLU A 202 -39.14 -4.99 20.77
CA GLU A 202 -40.44 -4.71 21.42
C GLU A 202 -41.57 -5.62 20.86
N THR A 203 -41.57 -5.94 19.56
CA THR A 203 -42.57 -6.86 18.99
C THR A 203 -42.35 -8.33 19.35
N GLU A 204 -41.11 -8.78 19.52
CA GLU A 204 -40.84 -10.14 20.05
C GLU A 204 -41.26 -10.24 21.53
N GLU A 205 -41.07 -9.19 22.35
CA GLU A 205 -41.57 -9.16 23.73
C GLU A 205 -43.12 -9.14 23.80
N GLU A 206 -43.81 -8.39 22.92
CA GLU A 206 -45.29 -8.42 22.85
C GLU A 206 -45.84 -9.79 22.39
N GLU A 207 -45.18 -10.48 21.44
CA GLU A 207 -45.58 -11.84 21.03
C GLU A 207 -45.31 -12.89 22.13
N GLU A 208 -44.22 -12.78 22.91
CA GLU A 208 -43.98 -13.64 24.07
C GLU A 208 -45.00 -13.39 25.21
N GLU A 209 -45.40 -12.14 25.49
CA GLU A 209 -46.46 -11.85 26.47
C GLU A 209 -47.84 -12.38 26.02
N GLU A 210 -48.21 -12.31 24.73
CA GLU A 210 -49.45 -12.92 24.22
C GLU A 210 -49.43 -14.47 24.30
N GLU A 211 -48.29 -15.13 24.03
CA GLU A 211 -48.16 -16.58 24.22
C GLU A 211 -48.24 -17.00 25.71
N GLU A 212 -47.65 -16.24 26.64
CA GLU A 212 -47.80 -16.50 28.09
C GLU A 212 -49.25 -16.29 28.57
N GLU A 213 -49.99 -15.27 28.08
CA GLU A 213 -51.41 -15.09 28.41
C GLU A 213 -52.29 -16.22 27.85
N GLU A 214 -52.03 -16.73 26.63
CA GLU A 214 -52.76 -17.90 26.09
C GLU A 214 -52.46 -19.19 26.89
N GLU A 215 -51.22 -19.44 27.33
CA GLU A 215 -50.90 -20.57 28.21
C GLU A 215 -51.57 -20.44 29.59
N GLU A 216 -51.62 -19.24 30.19
CA GLU A 216 -52.34 -19.02 31.45
C GLU A 216 -53.87 -19.21 31.31
N GLU A 217 -54.49 -18.84 30.19
CA GLU A 217 -55.91 -19.13 29.94
C GLU A 217 -56.17 -20.64 29.77
N GLU A 218 -55.29 -21.40 29.07
CA GLU A 218 -55.41 -22.86 28.95
C GLU A 218 -55.22 -23.60 30.30
N GLU A 219 -54.31 -23.15 31.18
CA GLU A 219 -54.17 -23.70 32.53
C GLU A 219 -55.42 -23.40 33.39
N GLN A 220 -56.00 -22.20 33.26
CA GLN A 220 -57.21 -21.81 34.01
C GLN A 220 -58.45 -22.61 33.59
N GLU A 221 -58.60 -23.01 32.32
CA GLU A 221 -59.74 -23.83 31.88
C GLU A 221 -59.71 -25.25 32.46
N GLN A 222 -58.53 -25.78 32.82
CA GLN A 222 -58.38 -27.11 33.43
C GLN A 222 -58.43 -27.13 34.98
N GLY A 223 -58.48 -25.95 35.62
CA GLY A 223 -58.25 -25.76 37.06
C GLY A 223 -59.45 -25.73 38.03
N GLN A 224 -60.69 -26.07 37.62
CA GLN A 224 -61.88 -25.89 38.48
C GLN A 224 -62.10 -26.96 39.58
N ASP A 225 -61.33 -26.93 40.69
CA ASP A 225 -61.80 -27.47 42.00
C ASP A 225 -61.06 -26.90 43.24
N LYS A 226 -61.82 -26.17 44.10
CA LYS A 226 -61.54 -25.77 45.51
C LYS A 226 -60.38 -24.82 45.87
N GLY A 227 -60.76 -23.74 46.56
CA GLY A 227 -60.35 -23.58 47.97
C GLY A 227 -60.10 -22.17 48.50
N GLU A 228 -61.00 -21.64 49.34
CA GLU A 228 -60.90 -20.32 49.99
C GLU A 228 -59.71 -20.17 50.99
N ARG A 229 -59.06 -18.99 50.96
CA ARG A 229 -58.77 -18.06 52.10
C ARG A 229 -57.90 -16.88 51.60
N ASP A 230 -58.32 -15.62 51.69
CA ASP A 230 -58.23 -14.70 52.87
C ASP A 230 -56.76 -14.44 53.33
N ILE A 231 -56.21 -13.22 53.50
CA ILE A 231 -56.76 -11.86 53.79
C ILE A 231 -55.67 -10.75 53.58
N SER A 232 -56.06 -9.52 53.17
CA SER A 232 -55.31 -8.21 53.30
C SER A 232 -53.95 -8.04 52.58
N SER A 233 -53.44 -6.84 52.23
CA SER A 233 -53.85 -5.42 52.30
C SER A 233 -52.85 -4.56 51.47
N ASN A 234 -53.05 -3.31 51.04
CA ASN A 234 -54.15 -2.34 51.17
C ASN A 234 -54.06 -1.24 50.07
N ARG A 235 -55.16 -1.03 49.34
CA ARG A 235 -55.72 0.23 48.78
C ARG A 235 -54.80 1.40 48.31
N GLN A 236 -54.77 1.52 46.99
CA GLN A 236 -54.62 2.64 46.05
C GLN A 236 -55.37 3.97 46.40
N GLU A 237 -54.93 5.13 45.88
CA GLU A 237 -55.78 6.17 45.22
C GLU A 237 -55.00 7.43 44.72
N VAL A 238 -54.90 7.55 43.37
CA VAL A 238 -54.91 8.74 42.45
C VAL A 238 -54.18 10.09 42.71
N HIS A 239 -53.27 10.42 41.77
CA HIS A 239 -53.18 11.60 40.87
C HIS A 239 -53.89 12.95 41.21
N PRO A 240 -53.26 14.12 40.89
CA PRO A 240 -53.42 14.69 39.54
C PRO A 240 -52.21 15.43 38.89
N ILE A 241 -52.39 15.67 37.59
CA ILE A 241 -51.57 16.38 36.59
C ILE A 241 -51.13 17.80 36.99
N ASN A 242 -49.94 18.25 36.54
CA ASN A 242 -49.73 19.57 35.91
C ASN A 242 -48.41 19.66 35.12
N LEU A 243 -48.48 20.23 33.92
CA LEU A 243 -47.32 20.70 33.14
C LEU A 243 -46.82 22.02 33.73
N ASP A 244 -45.51 22.26 33.74
CA ASP A 244 -44.94 23.51 33.20
C ASP A 244 -43.48 23.31 32.78
N ALA A 245 -43.04 24.10 31.79
CA ALA A 245 -41.72 24.01 31.18
C ALA A 245 -40.65 24.75 31.98
N SER A 246 -39.42 24.21 31.96
CA SER A 246 -38.20 25.00 32.16
C SER A 246 -37.03 24.29 31.48
N ASN A 247 -36.75 24.70 30.24
CA ASN A 247 -35.50 24.42 29.56
C ASN A 247 -34.35 25.06 30.36
N ASP A 248 -33.41 24.26 30.86
CA ASP A 248 -31.98 24.59 30.90
C ASP A 248 -31.19 23.36 31.37
N VAL A 249 -31.00 22.40 30.47
CA VAL A 249 -29.89 21.45 30.58
C VAL A 249 -28.71 22.08 29.84
N PRO A 250 -27.56 22.35 30.50
CA PRO A 250 -26.42 22.97 29.83
C PRO A 250 -25.96 22.13 28.64
N SER A 251 -25.96 22.74 27.44
CA SER A 251 -25.50 22.11 26.20
C SER A 251 -23.97 22.03 26.18
N GLU A 252 -23.41 21.17 27.04
CA GLU A 252 -21.96 20.94 27.15
C GLU A 252 -21.46 19.83 26.19
N MET A 253 -22.35 19.33 25.32
CA MET A 253 -22.04 18.40 24.22
C MET A 253 -22.19 19.03 22.83
N ARG A 254 -21.89 20.32 22.69
CA ARG A 254 -21.42 20.85 21.40
C ARG A 254 -19.91 21.02 21.46
N ARG A 255 -19.20 19.91 21.24
CA ARG A 255 -17.87 19.96 20.61
C ARG A 255 -18.04 20.51 19.20
N ALA A 256 -18.25 21.82 19.10
CA ALA A 256 -17.84 22.55 17.92
C ALA A 256 -16.34 22.23 17.78
N ALA A 257 -16.00 21.41 16.79
CA ALA A 257 -14.61 21.19 16.44
C ALA A 257 -14.01 22.58 16.20
N VAL A 258 -13.14 23.02 17.11
CA VAL A 258 -12.35 24.21 16.92
C VAL A 258 -11.41 23.85 15.78
N MET A 259 -11.85 24.16 14.55
CA MET A 259 -11.07 23.92 13.36
C MET A 259 -9.78 24.70 13.53
N GLU A 260 -8.70 23.95 13.74
CA GLU A 260 -7.37 24.47 14.00
C GLU A 260 -6.80 25.01 12.69
N THR A 261 -7.36 26.13 12.23
CA THR A 261 -6.94 26.80 11.00
C THR A 261 -5.54 27.32 11.19
N LEU A 262 -4.56 26.53 10.75
CA LEU A 262 -3.15 26.84 10.86
C LEU A 262 -2.79 28.15 10.18
N SER A 263 -1.74 28.81 10.69
CA SER A 263 -1.05 29.88 10.00
C SER A 263 -0.58 29.42 8.62
N THR A 264 -0.41 30.35 7.68
CA THR A 264 0.18 30.07 6.36
C THR A 264 1.58 29.47 6.46
N GLU A 265 2.34 29.85 7.50
CA GLU A 265 3.68 29.32 7.75
C GLU A 265 3.61 27.87 8.25
N GLU A 266 2.77 27.59 9.23
CA GLU A 266 2.52 26.24 9.77
C GLU A 266 1.95 25.29 8.70
N MET A 267 1.08 25.79 7.81
CA MET A 267 0.55 25.03 6.69
C MET A 267 1.65 24.66 5.68
N GLN A 268 2.60 25.57 5.40
CA GLN A 268 3.76 25.27 4.56
C GLN A 268 4.66 24.22 5.22
N GLU A 269 4.94 24.32 6.53
CA GLU A 269 5.71 23.30 7.25
C GLU A 269 5.07 21.90 7.18
N ARG A 270 3.72 21.82 7.22
CA ARG A 270 2.99 20.56 7.05
C ARG A 270 3.03 20.02 5.62
N LEU A 271 2.98 20.90 4.62
CA LEU A 271 3.19 20.53 3.21
C LEU A 271 4.62 20.02 2.96
N ASP A 272 5.63 20.64 3.59
CA ASP A 272 7.02 20.23 3.49
C ASP A 272 7.25 18.85 4.16
N GLN A 273 6.64 18.63 5.34
CA GLN A 273 6.64 17.32 6.02
C GLN A 273 5.97 16.23 5.18
N PHE A 274 4.80 16.52 4.61
CA PHE A 274 4.10 15.61 3.70
C PHE A 274 4.98 15.28 2.47
N SER A 275 5.57 16.31 1.86
CA SER A 275 6.46 16.17 0.70
C SER A 275 7.69 15.32 1.03
N TYR A 276 8.28 15.50 2.21
CA TYR A 276 9.41 14.70 2.68
C TYR A 276 9.04 13.21 2.83
N ILE A 277 7.89 12.90 3.44
CA ILE A 277 7.44 11.49 3.59
C ILE A 277 7.17 10.86 2.21
N MET A 278 6.58 11.61 1.28
CA MET A 278 6.36 11.15 -0.10
C MET A 278 7.68 10.89 -0.84
N GLN A 279 8.69 11.73 -0.63
CA GLN A 279 10.05 11.53 -1.15
C GLN A 279 10.73 10.30 -0.53
N GLU A 280 10.58 10.06 0.78
CA GLU A 280 11.10 8.88 1.46
C GLU A 280 10.44 7.59 0.95
N LYS A 281 9.10 7.54 0.87
CA LYS A 281 8.34 6.43 0.26
C LYS A 281 8.79 6.15 -1.18
N PHE A 282 9.07 7.19 -1.96
CA PHE A 282 9.62 7.04 -3.30
C PHE A 282 10.99 6.35 -3.30
N LEU A 283 11.92 6.75 -2.42
CA LEU A 283 13.24 6.12 -2.33
C LEU A 283 13.16 4.65 -1.88
N LEU A 284 12.25 4.34 -0.95
CA LEU A 284 11.98 2.96 -0.49
C LEU A 284 11.38 2.08 -1.61
N GLY A 285 10.66 2.68 -2.56
CA GLY A 285 10.00 1.95 -3.65
C GLY A 285 8.54 1.62 -3.36
N GLU A 286 7.90 2.39 -2.47
CA GLU A 286 6.55 2.14 -1.96
C GLU A 286 5.48 3.06 -2.59
N ASP A 287 5.88 3.98 -3.48
CA ASP A 287 4.96 4.80 -4.28
C ASP A 287 4.42 4.03 -5.50
N SER A 288 3.37 4.53 -6.16
CA SER A 288 2.60 3.82 -7.20
C SER A 288 3.30 3.66 -8.57
N LEU A 289 4.62 3.79 -8.63
CA LEU A 289 5.41 3.77 -9.87
C LEU A 289 6.04 2.40 -10.17
N ASP A 290 6.33 2.18 -11.45
CA ASP A 290 7.08 1.02 -11.93
C ASP A 290 8.60 1.27 -11.80
N TYR A 291 9.14 0.92 -10.63
CA TYR A 291 10.56 1.12 -10.30
C TYR A 291 11.54 0.35 -11.17
N SER A 292 11.12 -0.72 -11.86
CA SER A 292 12.02 -1.49 -12.73
C SER A 292 12.67 -0.59 -13.79
N LYS A 293 11.93 0.40 -14.28
CA LYS A 293 12.41 1.40 -15.27
C LYS A 293 13.46 2.38 -14.73
N ILE A 294 13.60 2.48 -13.41
CA ILE A 294 14.52 3.41 -12.72
C ILE A 294 15.70 2.61 -12.17
N ASP A 295 15.41 1.47 -11.53
CA ASP A 295 16.39 0.59 -10.91
C ASP A 295 17.34 -0.05 -11.95
N GLU A 296 16.86 -0.26 -13.19
CA GLU A 296 17.67 -0.79 -14.30
C GLU A 296 18.29 0.30 -15.20
N ASP A 297 17.96 1.59 -15.02
CA ASP A 297 18.45 2.68 -15.87
C ASP A 297 19.91 3.06 -15.55
N GLU A 298 20.83 2.57 -16.37
CA GLU A 298 22.26 2.89 -16.26
C GLU A 298 22.58 4.36 -16.60
N THR A 299 21.71 5.10 -17.30
CA THR A 299 21.96 6.50 -17.65
C THR A 299 21.88 7.44 -16.45
N LEU A 300 21.30 6.99 -15.35
CA LEU A 300 21.28 7.72 -14.08
C LEU A 300 22.60 7.60 -13.30
N ASP A 301 23.45 6.62 -13.59
CA ASP A 301 24.70 6.39 -12.85
C ASP A 301 25.66 7.59 -12.97
N ASP A 302 25.64 8.30 -14.11
CA ASP A 302 26.42 9.53 -14.34
C ASP A 302 26.19 10.62 -13.28
N HIS A 303 25.02 10.64 -12.61
CA HIS A 303 24.64 11.66 -11.62
C HIS A 303 25.55 11.67 -10.38
N TRP A 304 26.02 10.50 -9.92
CA TRP A 304 26.94 10.39 -8.77
C TRP A 304 28.31 9.82 -9.14
N MET A 305 28.54 9.38 -10.37
CA MET A 305 29.85 8.90 -10.83
C MET A 305 30.98 9.90 -10.54
N LYS A 306 30.69 11.21 -10.61
CA LYS A 306 31.66 12.26 -10.25
C LYS A 306 32.00 12.25 -8.75
N GLU A 307 30.99 12.17 -7.89
CA GLU A 307 31.17 12.19 -6.44
C GLU A 307 31.85 10.90 -5.96
N ALA A 308 31.42 9.74 -6.47
CA ALA A 308 32.01 8.44 -6.16
C ALA A 308 33.50 8.34 -6.56
N ASN A 309 33.94 9.10 -7.57
CA ASN A 309 35.37 9.22 -7.89
C ASN A 309 36.12 10.07 -6.87
N TYR A 310 35.53 11.18 -6.38
CA TYR A 310 36.14 11.98 -5.31
C TYR A 310 36.20 11.21 -3.98
N ASP A 311 35.12 10.52 -3.59
CA ASP A 311 35.12 9.64 -2.41
C ASP A 311 36.22 8.57 -2.48
N ALA A 312 36.48 8.03 -3.68
CA ALA A 312 37.54 7.05 -3.92
C ALA A 312 38.95 7.67 -3.92
N GLU A 313 39.10 8.91 -4.41
CA GLU A 313 40.34 9.69 -4.32
C GLU A 313 40.66 10.06 -2.86
N GLU A 314 39.70 10.61 -2.09
CA GLU A 314 39.89 10.95 -0.68
C GLU A 314 40.28 9.72 0.14
N LYS A 315 39.56 8.60 -0.02
CA LYS A 315 39.90 7.35 0.64
C LYS A 315 41.32 6.86 0.31
N TYR A 316 41.79 7.07 -0.91
CA TYR A 316 43.16 6.71 -1.29
C TYR A 316 44.23 7.57 -0.59
N PHE A 317 43.91 8.81 -0.22
CA PHE A 317 44.81 9.68 0.55
C PHE A 317 44.73 9.49 2.07
N ASP A 318 43.60 8.99 2.60
CA ASP A 318 43.43 8.68 4.02
C ASP A 318 44.10 7.36 4.46
N ASP A 319 44.40 6.46 3.51
CA ASP A 319 45.04 5.15 3.74
C ASP A 319 46.61 5.19 3.73
N ASP A 320 47.24 6.38 3.64
CA ASP A 320 48.70 6.62 3.46
C ASP A 320 49.40 7.30 4.68
#